data_AF-A0A9Q3PCE6-F1
#
_entry.id   AF-A0A9Q3PCE6-F1
#
_cell.length_a   1.000
_cell.length_b   1.000
_cell.length_c   1.000
_cell.angle_alpha   90.00
_cell.angle_beta   90.00
_cell.angle_gamma   90.00
#
_symmetry.space_group_name_H-M   'P 1'
#
loop_
_entity.id
_entity.type
_entity.pdbx_description
1 polymer ?
#
loop_
_entity_poly.entity_id
_entity_poly.type
_entity_poly.pdbx_seq_one_letter_code
_entity_poly.pdbx_strand_id
1 'polypeptide(L)'
;MDFFVTEQLKEAEFNHELTVKMKEKLIELLFKYKCAFATDKEPLGAIIGHEVDIILHVEKPYPPLLRRPAYPASPRAREAFVV
;
A
#
# COMPACT_ATOMS: atom_id res chain seq x y z
N MET A 1 0.43 -23.97 -1.26
CA MET A 1 1.48 -23.43 -0.37
C MET A 1 2.75 -23.20 -1.17
N ASP A 2 3.11 -24.15 -2.04
CA ASP A 2 4.34 -24.12 -2.86
C ASP A 2 4.55 -22.82 -3.64
N PHE A 3 3.55 -22.32 -4.39
CA PHE A 3 3.70 -21.05 -5.13
C PHE A 3 4.04 -19.84 -4.24
N PHE A 4 3.48 -19.75 -3.03
CA PHE A 4 3.79 -18.67 -2.07
C PHE A 4 5.24 -18.75 -1.59
N VAL A 5 5.73 -19.98 -1.37
CA VAL A 5 7.11 -20.22 -0.92
C VAL A 5 8.12 -20.01 -2.04
N THR A 6 7.81 -20.43 -3.27
CA THR A 6 8.75 -20.40 -4.40
C THR A 6 8.86 -19.04 -5.08
N GLU A 7 7.76 -18.28 -5.15
CA GLU A 7 7.72 -16.99 -5.85
C GLU A 7 7.68 -15.81 -4.87
N GLN A 8 6.71 -15.81 -3.93
CA GLN A 8 6.47 -14.63 -3.09
C GLN A 8 7.46 -14.50 -1.93
N LEU A 9 7.98 -15.61 -1.41
CA LEU A 9 9.00 -15.62 -0.36
C LEU A 9 10.43 -15.66 -0.89
N LYS A 10 10.62 -15.74 -2.21
CA LYS A 10 11.95 -15.81 -2.82
C LYS A 10 12.79 -14.56 -2.55
N GLU A 11 12.13 -13.41 -2.51
CA GLU A 11 12.75 -12.11 -2.23
C GLU A 11 12.68 -11.73 -0.74
N ALA A 12 12.09 -12.58 0.10
CA ALA A 12 11.92 -12.29 1.51
C ALA A 12 13.21 -12.56 2.30
N GLU A 13 13.75 -11.53 2.95
CA GLU A 13 14.82 -11.69 3.91
C GLU A 13 14.27 -11.97 5.31
N PHE A 14 14.74 -13.06 5.92
CA PHE A 14 14.41 -13.43 7.29
C PHE A 14 15.59 -13.18 8.21
N ASN A 15 15.33 -12.79 9.46
CA ASN A 15 16.38 -12.66 10.47
C ASN A 15 17.21 -13.96 10.58
N HIS A 16 18.53 -13.82 10.61
CA HIS A 16 19.51 -14.89 10.73
C HIS A 16 19.46 -15.61 12.09
N GLU A 17 18.92 -14.96 13.12
CA GLU A 17 18.73 -15.54 14.46
C GLU A 17 17.56 -16.54 14.53
N LEU A 18 16.69 -16.58 13.51
CA LEU A 18 15.55 -17.48 13.48
C LEU A 18 16.00 -18.92 13.19
N THR A 19 15.67 -19.83 14.10
CA THR A 19 15.81 -21.27 13.86
C THR A 19 14.89 -21.76 12.74
N VAL A 20 15.24 -22.89 12.12
CA VAL A 20 14.48 -23.48 11.00
C VAL A 20 13.00 -23.69 11.38
N LYS A 21 12.72 -24.24 12.56
CA LYS A 21 11.35 -24.47 13.05
C LYS A 21 10.56 -23.16 13.23
N MET A 22 11.23 -22.08 13.63
CA MET A 22 10.58 -20.77 13.77
C MET A 22 10.25 -20.17 12.40
N LYS A 23 11.12 -20.35 11.41
CA LYS A 23 10.87 -19.92 10.03
C LYS A 23 9.69 -20.68 9.42
N GLU A 24 9.64 -22.00 9.58
CA GLU A 24 8.51 -22.82 9.10
C GLU A 24 7.17 -22.34 9.69
N LYS A 25 7.13 -22.15 11.01
CA LYS A 25 5.93 -21.67 11.71
C LYS A 25 5.55 -20.24 11.30
N LEU A 26 6.53 -19.39 11.03
CA LEU A 26 6.30 -18.03 10.53
C LEU A 26 5.70 -18.05 9.12
N ILE A 27 6.24 -18.88 8.22
CA ILE A 27 5.72 -19.05 6.86
C ILE A 27 4.29 -19.57 6.88
N GLU A 28 3.98 -20.53 7.74
CA GLU A 28 2.60 -21.02 7.95
C GLU A 28 1.66 -19.89 8.39
N LEU A 29 2.08 -19.06 9.36
CA LEU A 29 1.29 -17.93 9.82
C LEU A 29 1.06 -16.89 8.73
N LEU A 30 2.10 -16.52 7.99
CA LEU A 30 2.01 -15.57 6.88
C LEU A 30 1.06 -16.10 5.78
N PHE A 31 1.18 -17.37 5.43
CA PHE A 31 0.29 -17.99 4.45
C PHE A 31 -1.16 -18.06 4.94
N LYS A 32 -1.37 -18.40 6.21
CA LYS A 32 -2.70 -18.46 6.84
C LYS A 32 -3.40 -17.11 6.81
N TYR A 33 -2.67 -16.03 7.07
CA TYR A 33 -3.23 -14.66 7.14
C TYR A 33 -2.95 -13.82 5.89
N LYS A 34 -2.62 -14.43 4.75
CA LYS A 34 -2.25 -13.73 3.51
C LYS A 34 -3.25 -12.65 3.07
N CYS A 35 -4.55 -12.85 3.31
CA CYS A 35 -5.61 -11.89 2.94
C CYS A 35 -5.68 -10.66 3.86
N ALA A 36 -4.95 -10.65 4.97
CA ALA A 36 -4.84 -9.48 5.84
C ALA A 36 -3.82 -8.46 5.33
N PHE A 37 -2.99 -8.83 4.34
CA PHE A 37 -1.98 -7.96 3.75
C PHE A 37 -2.47 -7.39 2.42
N ALA A 38 -2.14 -6.13 2.15
CA ALA A 38 -2.41 -5.53 0.84
C ALA A 38 -1.53 -6.20 -0.22
N THR A 39 -2.09 -6.38 -1.41
CA THR A 39 -1.32 -6.71 -2.62
C THR A 39 -1.58 -5.64 -3.68
N ASP A 40 -0.75 -5.60 -4.73
CA ASP A 40 -0.95 -4.66 -5.84
C ASP A 40 -2.32 -4.82 -6.53
N LYS A 41 -2.91 -6.02 -6.42
CA LYS A 41 -4.23 -6.33 -6.96
C LYS A 41 -5.36 -6.07 -5.96
N GLU A 42 -5.05 -6.11 -4.66
CA GLU A 42 -5.99 -5.97 -3.55
C GLU A 42 -5.44 -4.95 -2.53
N PRO A 43 -5.53 -3.64 -2.82
CA PRO A 43 -4.96 -2.62 -1.96
C PRO A 43 -5.73 -2.48 -0.64
N LEU A 44 -5.00 -2.24 0.46
CA LEU A 44 -5.62 -1.87 1.74
C LEU A 44 -6.38 -0.55 1.55
N GLY A 45 -7.69 -0.56 1.77
CA GLY A 45 -8.53 0.64 1.71
C GLY A 45 -9.77 0.52 0.83
N ALA A 46 -9.85 -0.50 -0.03
CA ALA A 46 -11.07 -0.85 -0.76
C ALA A 46 -12.06 -1.60 0.16
N ILE A 47 -12.37 -1.02 1.32
CA ILE A 47 -13.35 -1.57 2.27
C ILE A 47 -14.74 -1.29 1.69
N ILE A 48 -15.45 -2.35 1.31
CA ILE A 48 -16.83 -2.28 0.81
C ILE A 48 -17.70 -1.57 1.87
N GLY A 49 -18.40 -0.50 1.47
CA GLY A 49 -19.25 0.29 2.36
C GLY A 49 -18.54 1.45 3.09
N HIS A 50 -17.27 1.71 2.77
CA HIS A 50 -16.53 2.86 3.28
C HIS A 50 -16.19 3.88 2.18
N GLU A 51 -17.02 3.94 1.14
CA GLU A 51 -16.92 4.95 0.10
C GLU A 51 -17.25 6.33 0.69
N VAL A 52 -16.44 7.34 0.36
CA VAL A 52 -16.68 8.73 0.76
C VAL A 52 -17.28 9.48 -0.41
N ASP A 53 -18.50 9.98 -0.25
CA ASP A 53 -19.12 10.88 -1.23
C ASP A 53 -18.70 12.32 -0.94
N ILE A 54 -17.93 12.92 -1.85
CA ILE A 54 -17.44 14.30 -1.71
C ILE A 54 -18.25 15.19 -2.66
N ILE A 55 -19.27 15.84 -2.10
CA ILE A 55 -20.12 16.78 -2.85
C ILE A 55 -19.62 18.20 -2.61
N LEU A 56 -19.13 18.83 -3.69
CA LEU A 56 -18.72 20.23 -3.65
C LEU A 56 -19.94 21.12 -3.89
N HIS A 57 -20.50 21.68 -2.81
CA HIS A 57 -21.59 22.66 -2.90
C HIS A 57 -21.00 24.03 -3.28
N VAL A 58 -20.83 24.28 -4.59
CA VAL A 58 -20.46 25.61 -5.08
C VAL A 58 -21.67 26.26 -5.73
N GLU A 59 -22.17 27.32 -5.10
CA GLU A 59 -23.17 28.20 -5.69
C GLU A 59 -22.47 29.32 -6.49
N LYS A 60 -23.09 29.75 -7.60
CA LYS A 60 -22.54 30.84 -8.41
C LYS A 60 -22.60 32.17 -7.64
N PRO A 61 -21.65 33.09 -7.87
CA PRO A 61 -20.51 32.97 -8.78
C PRO A 61 -19.38 32.15 -8.14
N TYR A 62 -18.84 31.19 -8.90
CA TYR A 62 -17.75 30.33 -8.45
C TYR A 62 -16.61 31.18 -7.86
N PRO A 63 -15.95 30.72 -6.78
CA PRO A 63 -14.68 31.30 -6.35
C PRO A 63 -13.75 31.36 -7.57
N PRO A 64 -12.96 32.43 -7.75
CA PRO A 64 -11.98 32.47 -8.82
C PRO A 64 -11.15 31.19 -8.74
N LEU A 65 -11.08 30.44 -9.86
CA LEU A 65 -10.27 29.23 -9.99
C LEU A 65 -8.96 29.43 -9.23
N LEU A 66 -8.57 28.46 -8.40
CA LEU A 66 -7.24 28.42 -7.77
C LEU A 66 -6.19 28.36 -8.89
N ARG A 67 -5.87 29.52 -9.48
CA ARG A 67 -4.89 29.70 -10.56
C ARG A 67 -3.46 29.57 -10.08
N ARG A 68 -3.26 29.31 -8.78
CA ARG A 68 -1.92 29.12 -8.23
C ARG A 68 -1.45 27.74 -8.68
N PRO A 69 -0.29 27.64 -9.35
CA PRO A 69 0.31 26.34 -9.60
C PRO A 69 0.48 25.62 -8.28
N ALA A 70 0.46 24.28 -8.30
CA ALA A 70 0.82 23.49 -7.13
C ALA A 70 2.16 23.99 -6.59
N TYR A 71 2.27 24.11 -5.27
CA TYR A 71 3.54 24.48 -4.64
C TYR A 71 4.62 23.50 -5.10
N PRO A 72 5.84 23.99 -5.39
CA PRO A 72 6.92 23.11 -5.83
C PRO A 72 7.16 22.04 -4.76
N ALA A 73 7.24 20.79 -5.19
CA ALA A 73 7.57 19.67 -4.33
C ALA A 73 8.91 19.94 -3.60
N SER A 74 8.99 19.55 -2.32
CA SER A 74 10.24 19.64 -1.57
C SER A 74 11.34 18.79 -2.24
N PRO A 75 12.63 19.09 -2.02
CA PRO A 75 13.73 18.29 -2.59
C PRO A 75 13.57 16.78 -2.33
N ARG A 76 13.20 16.43 -1.09
CA ARG A 76 12.92 15.05 -0.68
C ARG A 76 11.72 14.43 -1.41
N ALA A 77 10.67 15.21 -1.66
CA ALA A 77 9.52 14.73 -2.42
C ALA A 77 9.85 14.55 -3.91
N ARG A 78 10.70 15.41 -4.48
CA ARG A 78 11.16 15.30 -5.86
C ARG A 78 11.94 14.01 -6.11
N GLU A 79 12.83 13.63 -5.20
CA GLU A 79 13.59 12.37 -5.31
C GLU A 79 12.70 11.13 -5.36
N ALA A 80 11.55 11.14 -4.65
CA ALA A 80 10.61 10.03 -4.63
C ALA A 80 9.80 9.86 -5.94
N PHE A 81 9.74 10.89 -6.79
CA PHE A 81 9.03 10.86 -8.08
C PHE A 81 9.90 10.41 -9.26
N VAL A 82 11.20 10.14 -9.04
CA VAL A 82 12.16 9.75 -10.10
C VAL A 82 12.35 8.23 -10.16
N VAL A 83 11.41 7.45 -9.62
CA VAL A 83 11.40 5.97 -9.72
C VAL A 83 10.76 5.53 -11.02
#